data_AF-A0A5C3NLT5-F1
#
_entry.id   AF-A0A5C3NLT5-F1
#
_cell.length_a   1.000
_cell.length_b   1.000
_cell.length_c   1.000
_cell.angle_alpha   90.00
_cell.angle_beta   90.00
_cell.angle_gamma   90.00
#
_symmetry.space_group_name_H-M   'P 1'
#
loop_
_entity.id
_entity.type
_entity.pdbx_description
1 polymer ?
#
loop_
_entity_poly.entity_id
_entity_poly.type
_entity_poly.pdbx_seq_one_letter_code
_entity_poly.pdbx_strand_id
1 'polypeptide(L)'
;WDEGTEELAGRTVAELAGMLGLSKPQVPGMAKKEHPTSAHDAWSREGRRLAESEDTVALGLFPHQWQGLVKLVHNMLAGRYTLLMDAVGVGKTAQAISTILMYEWIRAMQEADQLPAELVGERRLPKGPHVVVLPPGLIAQWQAELHRFLPPMSFTILPYQG
;
A
#
# COMPACT_ATOMS: atom_id res chain seq x y z
N TRP A 1 6.63 4.46 -17.66
CA TRP A 1 5.73 3.36 -17.25
C TRP A 1 5.01 3.05 -18.54
N ASP A 2 5.63 2.22 -19.37
CA ASP A 2 5.30 2.17 -20.81
C ASP A 2 4.76 0.81 -21.23
N GLU A 3 4.88 -0.23 -20.39
CA GLU A 3 4.37 -1.58 -20.65
C GLU A 3 3.43 -2.04 -19.52
N GLY A 4 2.16 -2.27 -19.86
CA GLY A 4 1.15 -2.89 -18.99
C GLY A 4 0.24 -1.95 -18.20
N THR A 5 0.42 -0.63 -18.28
CA THR A 5 -0.39 0.41 -17.62
C THR A 5 -0.68 1.62 -18.50
N GLU A 6 -0.49 1.46 -19.80
CA GLU A 6 -0.72 2.47 -20.82
C GLU A 6 -2.19 2.95 -20.76
N GLU A 7 -3.12 2.07 -20.37
CA GLU A 7 -4.53 2.38 -20.15
C GLU A 7 -4.80 3.29 -18.94
N LEU A 8 -3.82 3.41 -18.05
CA LEU A 8 -3.85 4.26 -16.85
C LEU A 8 -3.02 5.54 -17.03
N ALA A 9 -2.30 5.66 -18.14
CA ALA A 9 -1.54 6.86 -18.46
C ALA A 9 -2.47 8.07 -18.61
N GLY A 10 -2.05 9.22 -18.08
CA GLY A 10 -2.82 10.46 -18.12
C GLY A 10 -3.96 10.57 -17.11
N ARG A 11 -4.30 9.50 -16.37
CA ARG A 11 -5.28 9.57 -15.27
C ARG A 11 -4.71 10.32 -14.07
N THR A 12 -5.55 11.13 -13.46
CA THR A 12 -5.27 11.80 -12.19
C THR A 12 -5.29 10.79 -11.04
N VAL A 13 -4.60 11.13 -9.94
CA VAL A 13 -4.60 10.32 -8.71
C VAL A 13 -6.02 10.12 -8.14
N ALA A 14 -6.91 11.11 -8.29
CA ALA A 14 -8.30 11.00 -7.86
C ALA A 14 -9.08 9.98 -8.71
N GLU A 15 -8.90 9.98 -10.04
CA GLU A 15 -9.52 8.99 -10.92
C GLU A 15 -9.01 7.58 -10.64
N LEU A 16 -7.69 7.43 -10.42
CA LEU A 16 -7.08 6.14 -10.06
C LEU A 16 -7.61 5.61 -8.72
N ALA A 17 -7.79 6.48 -7.73
CA ALA A 17 -8.41 6.11 -6.46
C ALA A 17 -9.89 5.71 -6.63
N GLY A 18 -10.62 6.45 -7.48
CA GLY A 18 -12.01 6.13 -7.83
C GLY A 18 -12.17 4.75 -8.46
N MET A 19 -11.23 4.32 -9.31
CA MET A 19 -11.21 2.96 -9.89
C MET A 19 -11.09 1.85 -8.82
N LEU A 20 -10.57 2.18 -7.63
CA LEU A 20 -10.48 1.27 -6.49
C LEU A 20 -11.65 1.41 -5.51
N GLY A 21 -12.70 2.15 -5.89
CA GLY A 21 -13.86 2.40 -5.03
C GLY A 21 -13.57 3.34 -3.86
N LEU A 22 -12.49 4.15 -3.96
CA LEU A 22 -12.11 5.09 -2.90
C LEU A 22 -12.65 6.49 -3.22
N SER A 23 -13.30 7.11 -2.23
CA SER A 23 -13.81 8.49 -2.35
C SER A 23 -12.73 9.58 -2.27
N LYS A 24 -11.52 9.20 -1.82
CA LYS A 24 -10.35 10.08 -1.70
C LYS A 24 -9.09 9.30 -2.06
N PRO A 25 -8.03 9.96 -2.56
CA PRO A 25 -6.76 9.31 -2.86
C PRO A 25 -5.95 9.01 -1.59
N GLN A 26 -6.49 8.13 -0.76
CA GLN A 26 -5.90 7.68 0.49
C GLN A 26 -6.11 6.17 0.60
N VAL A 27 -5.02 5.42 0.64
CA VAL A 27 -5.08 3.97 0.87
C VAL A 27 -5.64 3.71 2.27
N PRO A 28 -6.71 2.92 2.43
CA PRO A 28 -7.28 2.60 3.74
C PRO A 28 -6.26 1.91 4.65
N GLY A 29 -6.22 2.31 5.92
CA GLY A 29 -5.27 1.76 6.90
C GLY A 29 -3.82 2.25 6.77
N MET A 30 -3.47 3.03 5.73
CA MET A 30 -2.16 3.64 5.61
C MET A 30 -2.00 4.82 6.58
N ALA A 31 -0.79 5.04 7.09
CA ALA A 31 -0.44 6.24 7.81
C ALA A 31 -0.72 7.49 6.95
N LYS A 32 -1.28 8.53 7.57
CA LYS A 32 -1.73 9.74 6.86
C LYS A 32 -0.65 10.79 6.73
N LYS A 33 0.33 10.75 7.63
CA LYS A 33 1.36 11.77 7.77
C LYS A 33 2.70 11.15 8.09
N GLU A 34 3.75 11.86 7.75
CA GLU A 34 5.12 11.52 8.12
C GLU A 34 5.92 12.77 8.47
N HIS A 35 6.98 12.60 9.25
CA HIS A 35 7.92 13.68 9.51
C HIS A 35 9.05 13.64 8.46
N PRO A 36 9.25 14.69 7.66
CA PRO A 36 10.06 14.63 6.42
C PRO A 36 11.56 14.34 6.65
N THR A 37 12.06 14.63 7.85
CA THR A 37 13.49 14.49 8.20
C THR A 37 13.75 13.59 9.41
N SER A 38 12.75 12.82 9.86
CA SER A 38 12.93 11.99 11.05
C SER A 38 13.95 10.87 10.78
N ALA A 39 15.03 10.84 11.56
CA ALA A 39 15.93 9.70 11.64
C ALA A 39 15.40 8.61 12.59
N HIS A 40 14.31 8.88 13.32
CA HIS A 40 13.68 7.93 14.22
C HIS A 40 12.72 7.01 13.47
N ASP A 41 12.75 5.73 13.86
CA ASP A 41 11.74 4.75 13.49
C ASP A 41 10.33 5.26 13.85
N ALA A 42 9.38 5.15 12.91
CA ALA A 42 8.05 5.72 13.06
C ALA A 42 7.22 5.10 14.21
N TRP A 43 7.56 3.87 14.64
CA TRP A 43 6.88 3.19 15.74
C TRP A 43 7.56 3.41 17.09
N SER A 44 8.79 3.92 17.10
CA SER A 44 9.47 4.34 18.32
C SER A 44 8.65 5.39 19.10
N ARG A 45 8.97 5.59 20.38
CA ARG A 45 8.28 6.60 21.20
C ARG A 45 8.50 8.00 20.63
N GLU A 46 9.72 8.29 20.18
CA GLU A 46 10.11 9.56 19.58
C GLU A 46 9.47 9.75 18.21
N GLY A 47 9.50 8.73 17.34
CA GLY A 47 8.84 8.77 16.03
C GLY A 47 7.33 9.01 16.13
N ARG A 48 6.67 8.40 17.11
CA ARG A 48 5.23 8.65 17.37
C ARG A 48 4.96 10.09 17.82
N ARG A 49 5.79 10.67 18.68
CA ARG A 49 5.66 12.09 19.06
C ARG A 49 5.86 13.01 17.85
N LEU A 50 6.83 12.69 16.98
CA LEU A 50 7.06 13.47 15.76
C LEU A 50 5.90 13.35 14.76
N ALA A 51 5.21 12.22 14.69
CA ALA A 51 4.03 12.05 13.84
C ALA A 51 2.83 12.91 14.27
N GLU A 52 2.87 13.44 15.49
CA GLU A 52 1.86 14.36 16.05
C GLU A 52 2.30 15.84 15.95
N SER A 53 3.53 16.13 15.50
CA SER A 53 4.02 17.51 15.40
C SER A 53 3.42 18.27 14.22
N GLU A 54 3.51 19.60 14.28
CA GLU A 54 3.07 20.50 13.22
C GLU A 54 3.93 20.39 11.94
N ASP A 55 5.16 19.90 12.07
CA ASP A 55 6.13 19.74 10.97
C ASP A 55 5.88 18.50 10.08
N THR A 56 4.77 17.81 10.31
CA THR A 56 4.41 16.61 9.55
C THR A 56 3.82 16.95 8.19
N VAL A 57 4.24 16.20 7.17
CA VAL A 57 3.73 16.28 5.80
C VAL A 57 2.78 15.14 5.51
N ALA A 58 1.93 15.29 4.50
CA ALA A 58 1.05 14.22 4.06
C ALA A 58 1.87 13.05 3.50
N LEU A 59 1.65 11.84 4.01
CA LEU A 59 2.22 10.63 3.44
C LEU A 59 1.26 10.12 2.35
N GLY A 60 1.78 9.95 1.15
CA GLY A 60 0.99 9.50 0.01
C GLY A 60 1.83 8.83 -1.06
N LEU A 61 1.15 8.09 -1.93
CA LEU A 61 1.77 7.49 -3.10
C LEU A 61 1.94 8.52 -4.23
N PHE A 62 3.03 8.41 -4.98
CA PHE A 62 3.22 9.14 -6.22
C PHE A 62 2.23 8.69 -7.30
N PRO A 63 1.94 9.50 -8.35
CA PRO A 63 0.98 9.14 -9.39
C PRO A 63 1.25 7.79 -10.06
N HIS A 64 2.50 7.46 -10.37
CA HIS A 64 2.86 6.16 -10.95
C HIS A 64 2.69 5.01 -9.96
N GLN A 65 2.83 5.26 -8.66
CA GLN A 65 2.55 4.26 -7.63
C GLN A 65 1.06 3.93 -7.55
N TRP A 66 0.19 4.94 -7.72
CA TRP A 66 -1.25 4.72 -7.85
C TRP A 66 -1.62 3.88 -9.07
N GLN A 67 -0.98 4.14 -10.23
CA GLN A 67 -1.20 3.33 -11.43
C GLN A 67 -0.86 1.85 -11.17
N GLY A 68 0.27 1.59 -10.51
CA GLY A 68 0.65 0.23 -10.14
C GLY A 68 -0.27 -0.41 -9.12
N LEU A 69 -0.74 0.35 -8.13
CA LEU A 69 -1.72 -0.14 -7.16
C LEU A 69 -3.02 -0.57 -7.83
N VAL A 70 -3.55 0.26 -8.75
CA VAL A 70 -4.75 -0.07 -9.54
C VAL A 70 -4.55 -1.37 -10.30
N LYS A 71 -3.42 -1.51 -11.00
CA LYS A 71 -3.11 -2.72 -11.76
C LYS A 71 -3.01 -3.97 -10.88
N LEU A 72 -2.30 -3.87 -9.76
CA LEU A 72 -2.10 -4.96 -8.80
C LEU A 72 -3.43 -5.42 -8.21
N VAL A 73 -4.28 -4.50 -7.76
CA VAL A 73 -5.57 -4.83 -7.15
C VAL A 73 -6.52 -5.47 -8.16
N HIS A 74 -6.70 -4.89 -9.35
CA HIS A 74 -7.59 -5.50 -10.36
C HIS A 74 -7.09 -6.86 -10.83
N ASN A 75 -5.78 -7.05 -11.02
CA ASN A 75 -5.25 -8.36 -11.37
C ASN A 75 -5.44 -9.38 -10.24
N MET A 76 -5.17 -9.00 -9.00
CA MET A 76 -5.39 -9.84 -7.82
C MET A 76 -6.86 -10.31 -7.74
N LEU A 77 -7.80 -9.39 -7.90
CA LEU A 77 -9.24 -9.67 -7.88
C LEU A 77 -9.68 -10.56 -9.05
N ALA A 78 -9.09 -10.36 -10.22
CA ALA A 78 -9.27 -11.24 -11.38
C ALA A 78 -8.50 -12.57 -11.28
N GLY A 79 -7.79 -12.84 -10.18
CA GLY A 79 -7.00 -14.07 -10.00
C GLY A 79 -5.76 -14.17 -10.90
N ARG A 80 -5.26 -13.04 -11.40
CA ARG A 80 -4.06 -12.94 -12.26
C ARG A 80 -2.85 -12.49 -11.46
N TYR A 81 -1.69 -13.06 -11.78
CA TYR A 81 -0.41 -12.63 -11.24
C TYR A 81 0.10 -11.38 -11.98
N THR A 82 0.84 -10.52 -11.27
CA THR A 82 1.43 -9.30 -11.84
C THR A 82 2.93 -9.31 -11.61
N LEU A 83 3.70 -9.07 -12.67
CA LEU A 83 5.14 -8.86 -12.58
C LEU A 83 5.42 -7.35 -12.70
N LEU A 84 5.93 -6.74 -11.62
CA LEU A 84 6.32 -5.33 -11.60
C LEU A 84 7.77 -5.18 -12.07
N MET A 85 7.96 -4.90 -13.36
CA MET A 85 9.29 -4.76 -13.99
C MET A 85 9.82 -3.32 -14.02
N ASP A 86 9.33 -2.46 -13.12
CA ASP A 86 9.73 -1.06 -13.12
C ASP A 86 11.20 -0.86 -12.78
N ALA A 87 11.74 0.27 -13.24
CA ALA A 87 13.06 0.74 -12.86
C ALA A 87 13.27 0.71 -11.33
N VAL A 88 14.52 0.48 -10.93
CA VAL A 88 14.92 0.58 -9.53
C VAL A 88 14.69 2.02 -9.05
N GLY A 89 14.22 2.20 -7.82
CA GLY A 89 13.95 3.53 -7.23
C GLY A 89 12.54 4.08 -7.46
N VAL A 90 11.69 3.42 -8.24
CA VAL A 90 10.30 3.85 -8.52
C VAL A 90 9.36 3.67 -7.30
N GLY A 91 9.80 2.93 -6.27
CA GLY A 91 9.07 2.73 -5.03
C GLY A 91 8.08 1.55 -5.04
N LYS A 92 8.53 0.41 -5.57
CA LYS A 92 7.77 -0.86 -5.60
C LYS A 92 7.36 -1.36 -4.20
N THR A 93 8.18 -1.09 -3.18
CA THR A 93 7.86 -1.43 -1.79
C THR A 93 6.58 -0.73 -1.32
N ALA A 94 6.41 0.56 -1.62
CA ALA A 94 5.20 1.30 -1.28
C ALA A 94 3.98 0.70 -1.99
N GLN A 95 4.09 0.37 -3.28
CA GLN A 95 3.01 -0.30 -4.03
C GLN A 95 2.63 -1.66 -3.41
N ALA A 96 3.62 -2.46 -3.00
CA ALA A 96 3.39 -3.76 -2.37
C ALA A 96 2.67 -3.62 -1.02
N ILE A 97 3.14 -2.73 -0.14
CA ILE A 97 2.51 -2.45 1.16
C ILE A 97 1.08 -1.93 0.95
N SER A 98 0.87 -0.99 0.03
CA SER A 98 -0.46 -0.48 -0.29
C SER A 98 -1.38 -1.55 -0.86
N THR A 99 -0.86 -2.52 -1.61
CA THR A 99 -1.65 -3.66 -2.10
C THR A 99 -2.10 -4.56 -0.96
N ILE A 100 -1.24 -4.82 0.03
CA ILE A 100 -1.61 -5.57 1.25
C ILE A 100 -2.71 -4.84 2.04
N LEU A 101 -2.58 -3.52 2.20
CA LEU A 101 -3.61 -2.70 2.85
C LEU A 101 -4.95 -2.74 2.10
N MET A 102 -4.92 -2.61 0.77
CA MET A 102 -6.11 -2.75 -0.07
C MET A 102 -6.72 -4.14 0.03
N TYR A 103 -5.91 -5.20 0.07
CA TYR A 103 -6.38 -6.57 0.28
C TYR A 103 -7.22 -6.69 1.55
N GLU A 104 -6.68 -6.25 2.68
CA GLU A 104 -7.37 -6.35 3.97
C GLU A 104 -8.63 -5.49 4.02
N TRP A 105 -8.59 -4.29 3.42
CA TRP A 105 -9.76 -3.44 3.34
C TRP A 105 -10.86 -4.05 2.46
N ILE A 106 -10.53 -4.53 1.26
CA ILE A 106 -11.48 -5.20 0.35
C ILE A 106 -12.08 -6.42 1.05
N ARG A 107 -11.26 -7.25 1.70
CA ARG A 107 -11.74 -8.41 2.46
C ARG A 107 -12.73 -8.00 3.55
N ALA A 108 -12.43 -6.96 4.32
CA ALA A 108 -13.34 -6.45 5.36
C ALA A 108 -14.66 -5.92 4.77
N MET A 109 -14.62 -5.23 3.63
CA MET A 109 -15.83 -4.77 2.93
C MET A 109 -16.65 -5.94 2.37
N GLN A 110 -16.00 -6.99 1.85
CA GLN A 110 -16.66 -8.23 1.42
C GLN A 110 -17.31 -8.98 2.60
N GLU A 111 -16.69 -8.97 3.77
CA GLU A 111 -17.27 -9.56 4.99
C GLU A 111 -18.48 -8.77 5.52
N ALA A 112 -18.48 -7.45 5.34
CA ALA A 112 -19.57 -6.56 5.74
C ALA A 112 -20.68 -6.41 4.69
N ASP A 113 -20.52 -6.98 3.50
CA ASP A 113 -21.40 -6.75 2.33
C ASP A 113 -21.51 -5.25 1.94
N GLN A 114 -20.38 -4.55 2.04
CA GLN A 114 -20.23 -3.10 1.78
C GLN A 114 -19.18 -2.81 0.71
N LEU A 115 -18.93 -3.76 -0.18
CA LEU A 115 -17.93 -3.59 -1.24
C LEU A 115 -18.38 -2.49 -2.22
N PRO A 116 -17.52 -1.53 -2.57
CA PRO A 116 -17.86 -0.50 -3.55
C PRO A 116 -18.24 -1.09 -4.89
N ALA A 117 -19.15 -0.43 -5.60
CA ALA A 117 -19.69 -0.88 -6.89
C ALA A 117 -18.60 -1.14 -7.94
N GLU A 118 -17.52 -0.37 -7.90
CA GLU A 118 -16.35 -0.48 -8.78
C GLU A 118 -15.60 -1.82 -8.63
N LEU A 119 -15.79 -2.51 -7.51
CA LEU A 119 -15.16 -3.79 -7.18
C LEU A 119 -16.19 -4.94 -7.06
N VAL A 120 -17.48 -4.69 -7.32
CA VAL A 120 -18.54 -5.72 -7.23
C VAL A 120 -18.36 -6.76 -8.35
N GLY A 121 -18.60 -8.03 -8.01
CA GLY A 121 -18.45 -9.17 -8.94
C GLY A 121 -17.06 -9.80 -8.93
N GLU A 122 -16.14 -9.23 -8.17
CA GLU A 122 -14.78 -9.71 -8.03
C GLU A 122 -14.66 -10.89 -7.06
N ARG A 123 -13.56 -11.64 -7.20
CA ARG A 123 -13.27 -12.81 -6.35
C ARG A 123 -13.28 -12.45 -4.87
N ARG A 124 -13.89 -13.31 -4.05
CA ARG A 124 -13.80 -13.21 -2.59
C ARG A 124 -12.37 -13.53 -2.11
N LEU A 125 -11.79 -12.62 -1.35
CA LEU A 125 -10.43 -12.74 -0.85
C LEU A 125 -10.40 -13.64 0.40
N PRO A 126 -9.51 -14.66 0.46
CA PRO A 126 -9.40 -15.51 1.64
C PRO A 126 -8.77 -14.77 2.82
N LYS A 127 -9.08 -15.20 4.04
CA LYS A 127 -8.37 -14.75 5.24
C LYS A 127 -7.07 -15.53 5.40
N GLY A 128 -5.97 -14.84 5.70
CA GLY A 128 -4.69 -15.50 5.94
C GLY A 128 -3.55 -14.50 6.15
N PRO A 129 -2.35 -14.99 6.53
CA PRO A 129 -1.17 -14.16 6.62
C PRO A 129 -0.66 -13.76 5.22
N HIS A 130 -0.06 -12.58 5.13
CA HIS A 130 0.71 -12.16 3.96
C HIS A 130 2.16 -12.59 4.13
N VAL A 131 2.76 -13.13 3.07
CA VAL A 131 4.16 -13.55 3.06
C VAL A 131 4.92 -12.70 2.04
N VAL A 132 5.97 -12.02 2.50
CA VAL A 132 6.91 -11.30 1.63
C VAL A 132 8.27 -11.98 1.73
N VAL A 133 8.81 -12.35 0.58
CA VAL A 133 10.14 -12.97 0.47
C VAL A 133 11.09 -11.96 -0.15
N LEU A 134 12.22 -11.71 0.53
CA LEU A 134 13.23 -10.76 0.09
C LEU A 134 14.64 -11.22 0.52
N PRO A 135 15.71 -10.73 -0.15
CA PRO A 135 17.08 -10.95 0.29
C PRO A 135 17.31 -10.49 1.75
N PRO A 136 18.11 -11.20 2.57
CA PRO A 136 18.29 -10.88 3.98
C PRO A 136 18.71 -9.42 4.25
N GLY A 137 19.56 -8.86 3.40
CA GLY A 137 20.04 -7.47 3.51
C GLY A 137 18.95 -6.40 3.34
N LEU A 138 17.76 -6.75 2.84
CA LEU A 138 16.65 -5.81 2.68
C LEU A 138 15.65 -5.85 3.85
N ILE A 139 15.83 -6.73 4.84
CA ILE A 139 14.87 -6.91 5.94
C ILE A 139 14.72 -5.64 6.77
N ALA A 140 15.84 -5.01 7.15
CA ALA A 140 15.80 -3.76 7.92
C ALA A 140 15.11 -2.62 7.14
N GLN A 141 15.37 -2.54 5.83
CA GLN A 141 14.75 -1.53 4.96
C GLN A 141 13.23 -1.77 4.83
N TRP A 142 12.81 -3.01 4.60
CA TRP A 142 11.39 -3.36 4.53
C TRP A 142 10.67 -3.11 5.85
N GLN A 143 11.30 -3.42 6.97
CA GLN A 143 10.73 -3.16 8.29
C GLN A 143 10.54 -1.66 8.55
N ALA A 144 11.53 -0.83 8.19
CA ALA A 144 11.42 0.61 8.29
C ALA A 144 10.28 1.18 7.41
N GLU A 145 10.15 0.70 6.17
CA GLU A 145 9.04 1.09 5.28
C GLU A 145 7.68 0.62 5.81
N LEU A 146 7.59 -0.60 6.34
CA LEU A 146 6.37 -1.08 7.00
C LEU A 146 5.99 -0.18 8.18
N HIS A 147 6.95 0.20 9.04
CA HIS A 147 6.67 1.10 10.15
C HIS A 147 6.27 2.51 9.69
N ARG A 148 6.83 2.97 8.57
CA ARG A 148 6.50 4.26 7.95
C ARG A 148 5.08 4.29 7.39
N PHE A 149 4.69 3.27 6.65
CA PHE A 149 3.40 3.21 5.96
C PHE A 149 2.25 2.67 6.82
N LEU A 150 2.54 1.85 7.83
CA LEU A 150 1.53 1.23 8.69
C LEU A 150 1.47 1.97 10.03
N PRO A 151 0.28 2.36 10.51
CA PRO A 151 0.12 2.81 11.88
C PRO A 151 0.55 1.73 12.89
N PRO A 152 1.13 2.09 14.04
CA PRO A 152 1.47 1.13 15.08
C PRO A 152 0.28 0.24 15.45
N MET A 153 0.53 -1.05 15.72
CA MET A 153 -0.48 -2.05 16.11
C MET A 153 -1.53 -2.40 15.04
N SER A 154 -1.43 -1.87 13.81
CA SER A 154 -2.34 -2.24 12.71
C SER A 154 -2.05 -3.64 12.14
N PHE A 155 -0.78 -4.05 12.15
CA PHE A 155 -0.33 -5.37 11.70
C PHE A 155 0.65 -5.97 12.70
N THR A 156 0.66 -7.30 12.81
CA THR A 156 1.74 -8.05 13.46
C THR A 156 2.79 -8.39 12.40
N ILE A 157 4.00 -7.84 12.53
CA ILE A 157 5.11 -8.08 11.60
C ILE A 157 6.04 -9.11 12.23
N LEU A 158 6.25 -10.23 11.53
CA LEU A 158 7.08 -11.35 12.00
C LEU A 158 8.26 -11.55 11.03
N PRO A 159 9.40 -10.87 11.25
CA PRO A 159 10.60 -11.12 10.45
C PRO A 159 11.15 -12.52 10.76
N TYR A 160 11.47 -13.29 9.72
CA TYR A 160 12.11 -14.59 9.85
C TYR A 160 13.46 -14.57 9.12
N GLN A 161 14.52 -14.81 9.89
CA GLN A 161 15.88 -15.02 9.40
C GLN A 161 16.35 -16.37 9.95
N GLY A 162 16.95 -17.19 9.07
CA GLY A 162 17.56 -18.46 9.45
C GLY A 162 18.92 -18.29 10.10
#